data_AF-A0A2P6W7D8-F1
#
_entry.id   AF-A0A2P6W7D8-F1
#
_cell.length_a   1.000
_cell.length_b   1.000
_cell.length_c   1.000
_cell.angle_alpha   90.00
_cell.angle_beta   90.00
_cell.angle_gamma   90.00
#
_symmetry.space_group_name_H-M   'P 1'
#
loop_
_entity.id
_entity.type
_entity.pdbx_description
1 polymer ?
#
loop_
_entity_poly.entity_id
_entity_poly.type
_entity_poly.pdbx_seq_one_letter_code
_entity_poly.pdbx_strand_id
1 'polypeptide(L)'
;EEQMGGNNDIQHLENRIEKKKGKIENKRDKVKDLEETIKELQQMQSRKNTGSRAVDSVLSLNKDGVYGAFQDLISAEDRFGIAMETAAGGHMNDLVVKDKDVAMECINYLKRENIGRARTLPMDKIKDRSKSAKSQMAKKKKGVIGYATELVNYDDKYEKAINHVFSDTLIAEDLDSVKNIDGVRVVTLDGDVMSRGGSMTGGKKKSRKKKSKKLSQNLDPEKKKEKKKEVEKEIESLQKDIAELKQMKERKKEEQGSDEELRNEKNEIRDKLKDKREKRQELYSEQQKLKTKIDDVGSKKANLKAELENVKDDLKEHDYDEDELKLEASPEDLKKKKKKILRKQNSMGPVNMRAIEEYKEKKEELDEFQEQVSEIRQEKLEIEDMIDEIDQKKRSCFMETLEQIQESFGRIFTELFDGGEAKLVLEDDDIEKGLKIRGKPPGKEPHIIQALSGGEKTMTAIAFIFAILEYEESPFYIMDEIDAALDKSNSKKLSELLK
;
A
#
# COMPACT_ATOMS: atom_id res chain seq x y z
N GLU A 1 2.65 -12.33 -25.71
CA GLU A 1 1.31 -12.00 -25.20
C GLU A 1 1.36 -11.41 -23.79
N GLU A 2 2.14 -11.95 -22.85
CA GLU A 2 2.29 -11.40 -21.48
C GLU A 2 2.84 -9.96 -21.42
N GLN A 3 3.83 -9.59 -22.24
CA GLN A 3 4.34 -8.20 -22.32
C GLN A 3 3.26 -7.21 -22.79
N MET A 4 2.31 -7.63 -23.64
CA MET A 4 1.18 -6.76 -24.03
C MET A 4 0.19 -6.60 -22.87
N GLY A 5 0.01 -7.62 -22.04
CA GLY A 5 -0.82 -7.55 -20.84
C GLY A 5 -0.24 -6.62 -19.77
N GLY A 6 1.06 -6.72 -19.51
CA GLY A 6 1.75 -5.88 -18.53
C GLY A 6 1.76 -4.38 -18.90
N ASN A 7 2.00 -4.05 -20.16
CA ASN A 7 1.98 -2.65 -20.61
C ASN A 7 0.55 -2.05 -20.52
N ASN A 8 -0.47 -2.85 -20.84
CA ASN A 8 -1.86 -2.45 -20.67
C ASN A 8 -2.20 -2.17 -19.20
N ASP A 9 -1.68 -2.96 -18.26
CA ASP A 9 -1.94 -2.79 -16.84
C ASP A 9 -1.37 -1.49 -16.26
N ILE A 10 -0.12 -1.14 -16.62
CA ILE A 10 0.49 0.13 -16.20
C ILE A 10 -0.29 1.31 -16.78
N GLN A 11 -0.69 1.21 -18.05
CA GLN A 11 -1.48 2.23 -18.73
C GLN A 11 -2.91 2.35 -18.12
N HIS A 12 -3.50 1.24 -17.68
CA HIS A 12 -4.76 1.23 -16.93
C HIS A 12 -4.62 1.91 -15.56
N LEU A 13 -3.52 1.68 -14.85
CA LEU A 13 -3.24 2.34 -13.57
C LEU A 13 -3.02 3.86 -13.77
N GLU A 14 -2.29 4.27 -14.81
CA GLU A 14 -2.13 5.69 -15.16
C GLU A 14 -3.46 6.37 -15.43
N ASN A 15 -4.30 5.77 -16.27
CA ASN A 15 -5.63 6.28 -16.58
C ASN A 15 -6.52 6.40 -15.32
N ARG A 16 -6.42 5.44 -14.38
CA ARG A 16 -7.15 5.50 -13.11
C ARG A 16 -6.64 6.63 -12.21
N ILE A 17 -5.33 6.83 -12.13
CA ILE A 17 -4.71 7.95 -11.38
C ILE A 17 -5.18 9.28 -11.96
N GLU A 18 -5.16 9.44 -13.27
CA GLU A 18 -5.55 10.68 -13.94
C GLU A 18 -7.04 11.00 -13.74
N LYS A 19 -7.92 10.01 -13.87
CA LYS A 19 -9.34 10.15 -13.54
C LYS A 19 -9.56 10.58 -12.09
N LYS A 20 -8.81 10.02 -11.13
CA LYS A 20 -8.92 10.41 -9.71
C LYS A 20 -8.36 11.82 -9.46
N LYS A 21 -7.28 12.22 -10.14
CA LYS A 21 -6.76 13.60 -10.09
C LYS A 21 -7.80 14.62 -10.57
N GLY A 22 -8.45 14.37 -11.72
CA GLY A 22 -9.51 15.23 -12.22
C GLY A 22 -10.71 15.33 -11.26
N LYS A 23 -11.06 14.23 -10.56
CA LYS A 23 -12.08 14.26 -9.50
C LYS A 23 -11.67 15.12 -8.31
N ILE A 24 -10.40 15.06 -7.89
CA ILE A 24 -9.88 15.91 -6.80
C ILE A 24 -9.94 17.38 -7.21
N GLU A 25 -9.56 17.73 -8.44
CA GLU A 25 -9.60 19.10 -8.94
C GLU A 25 -11.01 19.68 -8.89
N ASN A 26 -11.99 18.96 -9.45
CA ASN A 26 -13.41 19.35 -9.39
C ASN A 26 -13.91 19.51 -7.94
N LYS A 27 -13.45 18.66 -7.01
CA LYS A 27 -13.82 18.76 -5.60
C LYS A 27 -13.12 19.93 -4.90
N ARG A 28 -11.88 20.25 -5.26
CA ARG A 28 -11.16 21.43 -4.74
C ARG A 28 -11.83 22.72 -5.17
N ASP A 29 -12.30 22.82 -6.41
CA ASP A 29 -13.05 23.97 -6.87
C ASP A 29 -14.37 24.10 -6.11
N LYS A 30 -15.08 22.98 -5.90
CA LYS A 30 -16.28 22.97 -5.05
C LYS A 30 -16.00 23.39 -3.60
N VAL A 31 -14.84 23.07 -3.04
CA VAL A 31 -14.43 23.54 -1.70
C VAL A 31 -14.22 25.05 -1.72
N LYS A 32 -13.55 25.61 -2.73
CA LYS A 32 -13.37 27.07 -2.87
C LYS A 32 -14.72 27.79 -2.97
N ASP A 33 -15.64 27.29 -3.80
CA ASP A 33 -16.99 27.86 -3.93
C ASP A 33 -17.75 27.87 -2.59
N LEU A 34 -17.59 26.78 -1.82
CA LEU A 34 -18.19 26.67 -0.48
C LEU A 34 -17.53 27.63 0.51
N GLU A 35 -16.21 27.85 0.46
CA GLU A 35 -15.51 28.83 1.29
C GLU A 35 -15.98 30.26 1.00
N GLU A 36 -16.06 30.63 -0.27
CA GLU A 36 -16.55 31.95 -0.68
C GLU A 36 -17.97 32.17 -0.20
N THR A 37 -18.87 31.21 -0.41
CA THR A 37 -20.24 31.37 0.08
C THR A 37 -20.37 31.35 1.59
N ILE A 38 -19.54 30.61 2.34
CA ILE A 38 -19.53 30.67 3.81
C ILE A 38 -19.13 32.09 4.26
N LYS A 39 -18.10 32.66 3.63
CA LYS A 39 -17.61 34.00 3.93
C LYS A 39 -18.67 35.07 3.65
N GLU A 40 -19.37 34.97 2.53
CA GLU A 40 -20.50 35.85 2.20
C GLU A 40 -21.64 35.74 3.22
N LEU A 41 -22.03 34.52 3.61
CA LEU A 41 -23.10 34.30 4.58
C LEU A 41 -22.74 34.80 5.98
N GLN A 42 -21.49 34.63 6.41
CA GLN A 42 -20.99 35.18 7.67
C GLN A 42 -21.00 36.71 7.66
N GLN A 43 -20.62 37.35 6.54
CA GLN A 43 -20.74 38.80 6.40
C GLN A 43 -22.20 39.27 6.43
N MET A 44 -23.12 38.53 5.79
CA MET A 44 -24.56 38.82 5.85
C MET A 44 -25.15 38.67 7.26
N GLN A 45 -24.69 37.69 8.05
CA GLN A 45 -25.12 37.52 9.44
C GLN A 45 -24.52 38.55 10.39
N SER A 46 -23.29 39.02 10.13
CA SER A 46 -22.63 40.08 10.93
C SER A 46 -23.31 41.44 10.77
N ARG A 47 -24.01 41.66 9.65
CA ARG A 47 -24.97 42.76 9.50
C ARG A 47 -26.23 42.38 10.27
N LYS A 48 -26.26 42.65 11.58
CA LYS A 48 -27.49 42.62 12.38
C LYS A 48 -28.56 43.37 11.60
N ASN A 49 -29.57 42.67 11.15
CA ASN A 49 -30.57 43.20 10.23
C ASN A 49 -31.81 43.50 11.07
N THR A 50 -31.83 44.64 11.78
CA THR A 50 -33.02 45.08 12.53
C THR A 50 -34.17 45.52 11.60
N GLY A 51 -33.99 45.39 10.28
CA GLY A 51 -34.98 45.78 9.26
C GLY A 51 -35.00 47.29 8.99
N SER A 52 -34.19 48.09 9.70
CA SER A 52 -34.04 49.52 9.47
C SER A 52 -32.56 49.91 9.43
N ARG A 53 -32.09 50.32 8.24
CA ARG A 53 -30.72 50.81 8.01
C ARG A 53 -30.31 51.93 8.96
N ALA A 54 -31.27 52.78 9.36
CA ALA A 54 -31.03 53.86 10.32
C ALA A 54 -30.76 53.34 11.74
N VAL A 55 -31.45 52.29 12.17
CA VAL A 55 -31.28 51.69 13.50
C VAL A 55 -29.95 50.95 13.57
N ASP A 56 -29.64 50.13 12.56
CA ASP A 56 -28.37 49.39 12.47
C ASP A 56 -27.14 50.33 12.46
N SER A 57 -27.27 51.47 11.79
CA SER A 57 -26.19 52.47 11.71
C SER A 57 -25.96 53.22 13.02
N VAL A 58 -26.98 53.34 13.89
CA VAL A 58 -26.82 53.94 15.22
C VAL A 58 -26.27 52.91 16.20
N LEU A 59 -26.74 51.65 16.13
CA LEU A 59 -26.22 50.58 16.99
C LEU A 59 -24.75 50.28 16.72
N SER A 60 -24.31 50.37 15.45
CA SER A 60 -22.91 50.17 15.08
C SER A 60 -21.95 51.27 15.58
N LEU A 61 -22.46 52.42 16.01
CA LEU A 61 -21.63 53.45 16.65
C LEU A 61 -21.13 53.03 18.04
N ASN A 62 -21.76 52.04 18.69
CA ASN A 62 -21.47 51.62 20.07
C ASN A 62 -21.32 52.80 21.04
N LYS A 63 -22.19 53.81 20.88
CA LYS A 63 -22.15 55.02 21.68
C LYS A 63 -22.71 54.75 23.08
N ASP A 64 -22.01 55.27 24.08
CA ASP A 64 -22.46 55.18 25.47
C ASP A 64 -23.82 55.90 25.66
N GLY A 65 -24.74 55.26 26.38
CA GLY A 65 -26.12 55.71 26.56
C GLY A 65 -27.13 55.23 25.52
N VAL A 66 -26.72 54.49 24.48
CA VAL A 66 -27.65 53.75 23.59
C VAL A 66 -27.80 52.31 24.09
N TYR A 67 -28.98 51.95 24.57
CA TYR A 67 -29.18 50.62 25.18
C TYR A 67 -29.48 49.52 24.16
N GLY A 68 -30.14 49.85 23.05
CA GLY A 68 -30.49 48.88 22.01
C GLY A 68 -31.77 49.23 21.26
N ALA A 69 -32.11 48.43 20.25
CA ALA A 69 -33.44 48.47 19.66
C ALA A 69 -34.44 47.78 20.60
N PHE A 70 -35.69 48.24 20.61
CA PHE A 70 -36.72 47.73 21.53
C PHE A 70 -36.89 46.20 21.45
N GLN A 71 -36.86 45.62 20.25
CA GLN A 71 -36.93 44.16 20.04
C GLN A 71 -35.78 43.36 20.67
N ASP A 72 -34.61 43.97 20.86
CA ASP A 72 -33.44 43.33 21.47
C ASP A 72 -33.50 43.35 23.01
N LEU A 73 -34.40 44.17 23.58
CA LEU A 73 -34.51 44.42 25.02
C LEU A 73 -35.67 43.67 25.68
N ILE A 74 -36.45 42.92 24.90
CA ILE A 74 -37.62 42.17 25.36
C ILE A 74 -37.55 40.72 24.93
N SER A 75 -38.16 39.83 25.70
CA SER A 75 -38.39 38.44 25.32
C SER A 75 -39.78 37.99 25.77
N ALA A 76 -40.40 37.07 25.04
CA ALA A 76 -41.71 36.51 25.38
C ALA A 76 -41.74 35.03 25.01
N GLU A 77 -42.66 34.27 25.61
CA GLU A 77 -42.88 32.88 25.22
C GLU A 77 -43.32 32.77 23.76
N ASP A 78 -42.92 31.70 23.07
CA ASP A 78 -43.20 31.46 21.64
C ASP A 78 -44.68 31.61 21.29
N ARG A 79 -45.57 31.22 22.21
CA ARG A 79 -47.03 31.32 22.03
C ARG A 79 -47.51 32.77 21.87
N PHE A 80 -46.82 33.74 22.46
CA PHE A 80 -47.20 35.16 22.41
C PHE A 80 -46.42 35.95 21.36
N GLY A 81 -45.45 35.34 20.66
CA GLY A 81 -44.53 36.07 19.77
C GLY A 81 -45.23 36.96 18.73
N ILE A 82 -46.21 36.41 17.99
CA ILE A 82 -46.97 37.16 16.96
C ILE A 82 -47.78 38.30 17.59
N ALA A 83 -48.40 38.04 18.73
CA ALA A 83 -49.18 39.02 19.47
C ALA A 83 -48.30 40.16 20.00
N MET A 84 -47.10 39.87 20.52
CA MET A 84 -46.15 40.89 20.99
C MET A 84 -45.56 41.70 19.85
N GLU A 85 -45.18 41.04 18.74
CA GLU A 85 -44.73 41.72 17.51
C GLU A 85 -45.78 42.71 17.01
N THR A 86 -47.03 42.28 16.99
CA THR A 86 -48.15 43.10 16.54
C THR A 86 -48.51 44.19 17.56
N ALA A 87 -48.39 43.89 18.85
CA ALA A 87 -48.64 44.84 19.94
C ALA A 87 -47.61 45.98 19.93
N ALA A 88 -46.32 45.69 19.79
CA ALA A 88 -45.31 46.73 19.65
C ALA A 88 -45.37 47.42 18.26
N GLY A 89 -45.68 46.66 17.20
CA GLY A 89 -45.84 47.18 15.85
C GLY A 89 -44.61 47.97 15.39
N GLY A 90 -44.83 49.21 14.96
CA GLY A 90 -43.75 50.10 14.51
C GLY A 90 -42.75 50.50 15.60
N HIS A 91 -43.02 50.18 16.87
CA HIS A 91 -42.10 50.44 17.98
C HIS A 91 -41.01 49.37 18.15
N MET A 92 -41.07 48.23 17.44
CA MET A 92 -40.04 47.18 17.55
C MET A 92 -38.63 47.67 17.20
N ASN A 93 -38.55 48.66 16.33
CA ASN A 93 -37.30 49.26 15.85
C ASN A 93 -36.98 50.59 16.54
N ASP A 94 -37.72 50.98 17.58
CA ASP A 94 -37.41 52.19 18.33
C ASP A 94 -36.12 51.98 19.14
N LEU A 95 -35.25 52.99 19.17
CA LEU A 95 -33.98 52.97 19.90
C LEU A 95 -34.18 53.46 21.33
N VAL A 96 -33.93 52.62 22.33
CA VAL A 96 -33.99 53.01 23.74
C VAL A 96 -32.69 53.66 24.15
N VAL A 97 -32.76 54.89 24.68
CA VAL A 97 -31.58 55.71 25.01
C VAL A 97 -31.71 56.31 26.40
N LYS A 98 -30.57 56.59 27.03
CA LYS A 98 -30.47 57.07 28.41
C LYS A 98 -31.24 58.37 28.65
N ASP A 99 -31.01 59.38 27.82
CA ASP A 99 -31.59 60.71 27.99
C ASP A 99 -31.85 61.43 26.66
N LYS A 100 -32.46 62.62 26.74
CA LYS A 100 -32.76 63.47 25.58
C LYS A 100 -31.50 63.88 24.81
N ASP A 101 -30.36 64.06 25.47
CA ASP A 101 -29.15 64.54 24.81
C ASP A 101 -28.58 63.46 23.90
N VAL A 102 -28.47 62.21 24.39
CA VAL A 102 -28.11 61.06 23.56
C VAL A 102 -29.09 60.87 22.40
N ALA A 103 -30.39 61.08 22.63
CA ALA A 103 -31.39 61.00 21.57
C ALA A 103 -31.14 62.03 20.45
N MET A 104 -30.87 63.28 20.81
CA MET A 104 -30.57 64.36 19.85
C MET A 104 -29.28 64.07 19.07
N GLU A 105 -28.26 63.52 19.72
CA GLU A 105 -27.01 63.13 19.06
C GLU A 105 -27.23 62.02 18.04
N CYS A 106 -27.98 60.96 18.38
CA CYS A 106 -28.32 59.89 17.45
C CYS A 106 -29.10 60.41 16.23
N ILE A 107 -30.06 61.32 16.45
CA ILE A 107 -30.84 61.93 15.36
C ILE A 107 -29.96 62.83 14.50
N ASN A 108 -29.08 63.63 15.10
CA ASN A 108 -28.17 64.53 14.37
C ASN A 108 -27.14 63.75 13.56
N TYR A 109 -26.66 62.62 14.07
CA TYR A 109 -25.83 61.68 13.31
C TYR A 109 -26.57 61.17 12.07
N LEU A 110 -27.80 60.68 12.24
CA LEU A 110 -28.60 60.18 11.11
C LEU A 110 -28.87 61.25 10.05
N LYS A 111 -29.07 62.51 10.48
CA LYS A 111 -29.25 63.66 9.59
C LYS A 111 -27.97 64.02 8.84
N ARG A 112 -26.83 64.10 9.55
CA ARG A 112 -25.54 64.48 8.96
C ARG A 112 -25.10 63.47 7.89
N GLU A 113 -25.27 62.19 8.16
CA GLU A 113 -24.85 61.11 7.27
C GLU A 113 -25.96 60.69 6.26
N ASN A 114 -27.14 61.32 6.32
CA ASN A 114 -28.30 61.04 5.45
C ASN A 114 -28.71 59.54 5.39
N ILE A 115 -28.66 58.86 6.53
CA ILE A 115 -28.84 57.39 6.62
C ILE A 115 -30.32 56.99 6.71
N GLY A 116 -31.18 57.90 7.14
CA GLY A 116 -32.63 57.69 7.22
C GLY A 116 -33.25 58.27 8.49
N ARG A 117 -34.38 57.69 8.92
CA ARG A 117 -35.11 58.09 10.13
C ARG A 117 -35.19 56.93 11.10
N ALA A 118 -34.93 57.20 12.38
CA ALA A 118 -35.19 56.29 13.48
C ALA A 118 -35.97 57.03 14.57
N ARG A 119 -36.79 56.31 15.31
CA ARG A 119 -37.47 56.85 16.50
C ARG A 119 -36.67 56.44 17.73
N THR A 120 -36.48 57.38 18.65
CA THR A 120 -35.76 57.17 19.91
C THR A 120 -36.73 57.27 21.09
N LEU A 121 -36.49 56.49 22.15
CA LEU A 121 -37.22 56.49 23.41
C LEU A 121 -36.27 56.93 24.54
N PRO A 122 -36.21 58.24 24.86
CA PRO A 122 -35.38 58.76 25.94
C PRO A 122 -35.98 58.45 27.31
N MET A 123 -35.27 57.68 28.13
CA MET A 123 -35.78 57.18 29.42
C MET A 123 -36.08 58.29 30.45
N ASP A 124 -35.48 59.48 30.29
CA ASP A 124 -35.73 60.68 31.10
C ASP A 124 -36.99 61.46 30.70
N LYS A 125 -37.50 61.29 29.46
CA LYS A 125 -38.63 62.06 28.92
C LYS A 125 -39.89 61.24 28.65
N ILE A 126 -39.77 59.96 28.32
CA ILE A 126 -40.94 59.15 28.03
C ILE A 126 -41.86 59.09 29.26
N LYS A 127 -43.15 59.34 29.01
CA LYS A 127 -44.17 59.29 30.06
C LYS A 127 -44.56 57.85 30.29
N ASP A 128 -44.55 57.45 31.55
CA ASP A 128 -45.20 56.24 32.00
C ASP A 128 -46.72 56.41 31.85
N ARG A 129 -47.36 55.44 31.21
CA ARG A 129 -48.80 55.49 30.91
C ARG A 129 -49.54 54.56 31.85
N SER A 130 -50.32 55.13 32.75
CA SER A 130 -51.21 54.36 33.63
C SER A 130 -52.27 53.59 32.84
N LYS A 131 -52.63 52.40 33.32
CA LYS A 131 -53.72 51.57 32.79
C LYS A 131 -55.06 52.32 32.90
N SER A 132 -55.82 52.39 31.82
CA SER A 132 -57.14 53.05 31.82
C SER A 132 -58.18 52.23 32.60
N ALA A 133 -59.15 52.88 33.25
CA ALA A 133 -60.24 52.19 33.96
C ALA A 133 -61.02 51.23 33.04
N LYS A 134 -61.19 51.60 31.76
CA LYS A 134 -61.80 50.74 30.74
C LYS A 134 -60.96 49.50 30.45
N SER A 135 -59.63 49.61 30.36
CA SER A 135 -58.75 48.46 30.18
C SER A 135 -58.80 47.48 31.36
N GLN A 136 -58.94 47.99 32.59
CA GLN A 136 -59.02 47.15 33.79
C GLN A 136 -60.31 46.33 33.84
N MET A 137 -61.43 46.91 33.39
CA MET A 137 -62.69 46.17 33.22
C MET A 137 -62.59 45.14 32.11
N ALA A 138 -61.97 45.50 30.98
CA ALA A 138 -61.78 44.62 29.83
C ALA A 138 -60.90 43.40 30.16
N LYS A 139 -59.87 43.55 31.00
CA LYS A 139 -59.00 42.44 31.46
C LYS A 139 -59.77 41.32 32.17
N LYS A 140 -60.91 41.63 32.82
CA LYS A 140 -61.71 40.63 33.55
C LYS A 140 -62.64 39.81 32.65
N LYS A 141 -62.77 40.15 31.37
CA LYS A 141 -63.63 39.40 30.45
C LYS A 141 -62.99 38.06 30.06
N LYS A 142 -63.85 37.04 29.89
CA LYS A 142 -63.46 35.72 29.40
C LYS A 142 -62.88 35.84 27.99
N GLY A 143 -61.70 35.23 27.76
CA GLY A 143 -60.96 35.29 26.49
C GLY A 143 -59.87 36.36 26.42
N VAL A 144 -59.75 37.23 27.44
CA VAL A 144 -58.60 38.14 27.59
C VAL A 144 -57.53 37.49 28.47
N ILE A 145 -56.31 37.37 27.95
CA ILE A 145 -55.19 36.69 28.60
C ILE A 145 -54.54 37.61 29.64
N GLY A 146 -54.28 38.87 29.27
CA GLY A 146 -53.61 39.82 30.15
C GLY A 146 -53.15 41.08 29.44
N TYR A 147 -52.39 41.92 30.15
CA TYR A 147 -51.71 43.06 29.51
C TYR A 147 -50.44 42.60 28.80
N ALA A 148 -50.12 43.22 27.67
CA ALA A 148 -48.86 42.91 26.97
C ALA A 148 -47.62 43.16 27.85
N THR A 149 -47.67 44.14 28.77
CA THR A 149 -46.60 44.41 29.75
C THR A 149 -46.37 43.28 30.76
N GLU A 150 -47.38 42.43 31.00
CA GLU A 150 -47.31 41.31 31.96
C GLU A 150 -46.85 40.00 31.30
N LEU A 151 -46.80 39.97 29.96
CA LEU A 151 -46.52 38.79 29.14
C LEU A 151 -45.16 38.89 28.42
N VAL A 152 -44.36 39.89 28.78
CA VAL A 152 -43.03 40.17 28.23
C VAL A 152 -42.04 40.25 29.38
N ASN A 153 -40.89 39.59 29.20
CA ASN A 153 -39.75 39.61 30.11
C ASN A 153 -38.77 40.71 29.65
N TYR A 154 -38.32 41.53 30.59
CA TYR A 154 -37.41 42.63 30.38
C TYR A 154 -36.65 42.97 31.67
N ASP A 155 -35.62 43.79 31.57
CA ASP A 155 -34.87 44.34 32.70
C ASP A 155 -35.57 45.60 33.26
N ASP A 156 -35.75 45.68 34.58
CA ASP A 156 -36.47 46.75 35.30
C ASP A 156 -36.04 48.16 34.88
N LYS A 157 -34.77 48.35 34.49
CA LYS A 157 -34.30 49.66 34.00
C LYS A 157 -35.05 50.16 32.77
N TYR A 158 -35.71 49.28 32.00
CA TYR A 158 -36.44 49.59 30.79
C TYR A 158 -37.96 49.71 30.99
N GLU A 159 -38.46 49.57 32.22
CA GLU A 159 -39.91 49.55 32.53
C GLU A 159 -40.68 50.71 31.88
N LYS A 160 -40.14 51.93 31.92
CA LYS A 160 -40.78 53.10 31.28
C LYS A 160 -40.94 52.94 29.76
N ALA A 161 -39.99 52.30 29.08
CA ALA A 161 -40.08 52.04 27.64
C ALA A 161 -41.13 50.97 27.34
N ILE A 162 -41.20 49.92 28.15
CA ILE A 162 -42.20 48.86 28.03
C ILE A 162 -43.60 49.44 28.23
N ASN A 163 -43.81 50.23 29.28
CA ASN A 163 -45.09 50.88 29.56
C ASN A 163 -45.45 51.93 28.49
N HIS A 164 -44.46 52.58 27.87
CA HIS A 164 -44.71 53.50 26.77
C HIS A 164 -45.22 52.79 25.51
N VAL A 165 -44.54 51.71 25.12
CA VAL A 165 -44.82 50.96 23.88
C VAL A 165 -46.09 50.13 24.00
N PHE A 166 -46.21 49.32 25.05
CA PHE A 166 -47.37 48.44 25.22
C PHE A 166 -48.55 49.16 25.87
N SER A 167 -48.31 50.17 26.72
CA SER A 167 -49.35 50.97 27.38
C SER A 167 -50.44 50.10 28.02
N ASP A 168 -51.71 50.32 27.72
CA ASP A 168 -52.83 49.50 28.20
C ASP A 168 -53.29 48.44 27.19
N THR A 169 -52.40 48.00 26.29
CA THR A 169 -52.72 46.98 25.27
C THR A 169 -53.00 45.63 25.94
N LEU A 170 -54.16 45.07 25.64
CA LEU A 170 -54.57 43.75 26.09
C LEU A 170 -54.30 42.68 25.02
N ILE A 171 -53.89 41.49 25.46
CA ILE A 171 -53.78 40.31 24.61
C ILE A 171 -55.01 39.42 24.84
N ALA A 172 -55.67 39.02 23.77
CA ALA A 172 -56.85 38.14 23.79
C ALA A 172 -56.65 36.91 22.91
N GLU A 173 -57.47 35.88 23.08
CA GLU A 173 -57.45 34.69 22.23
C GLU A 173 -57.91 35.04 20.80
N ASP A 174 -59.02 35.78 20.68
CA ASP A 174 -59.64 36.18 19.41
C ASP A 174 -60.36 37.54 19.54
N LEU A 175 -60.79 38.11 18.40
CA LEU A 175 -61.52 39.38 18.37
C LEU A 175 -62.97 39.24 18.84
N ASP A 176 -63.56 38.05 18.72
CA ASP A 176 -64.96 37.81 19.12
C ASP A 176 -65.12 37.93 20.65
N SER A 177 -64.11 37.51 21.40
CA SER A 177 -64.01 37.63 22.86
C SER A 177 -64.08 39.08 23.35
N VAL A 178 -63.72 40.04 22.51
CA VAL A 178 -63.67 41.47 22.83
C VAL A 178 -64.63 42.34 22.02
N LYS A 179 -65.56 41.74 21.28
CA LYS A 179 -66.51 42.45 20.39
C LYS A 179 -67.33 43.56 21.06
N ASN A 180 -67.64 43.39 22.35
CA ASN A 180 -68.42 44.35 23.14
C ASN A 180 -67.52 45.24 24.04
N ILE A 181 -66.29 45.53 23.61
CA ILE A 181 -65.34 46.37 24.34
C ILE A 181 -64.91 47.52 23.43
N ASP A 182 -65.24 48.74 23.82
CA ASP A 182 -64.82 49.95 23.11
C ASP A 182 -63.82 50.77 23.93
N GLY A 183 -62.95 51.51 23.22
CA GLY A 183 -62.02 52.46 23.84
C GLY A 183 -60.75 51.83 24.43
N VAL A 184 -60.46 50.55 24.16
CA VAL A 184 -59.25 49.85 24.60
C VAL A 184 -58.54 49.25 23.39
N ARG A 185 -57.21 49.17 23.43
CA ARG A 185 -56.43 48.49 22.38
C ARG A 185 -56.30 47.01 22.72
N VAL A 186 -56.70 46.14 21.79
CA VAL A 186 -56.61 44.68 21.96
C VAL A 186 -55.85 44.08 20.78
N VAL A 187 -55.02 43.08 21.06
CA VAL A 187 -54.29 42.29 20.07
C VAL A 187 -54.57 40.81 20.31
N THR A 188 -54.90 40.05 19.27
CA THR A 188 -55.16 38.61 19.40
C THR A 188 -53.87 37.79 19.31
N LEU A 189 -53.92 36.52 19.73
CA LEU A 189 -52.79 35.58 19.55
C LEU A 189 -52.38 35.44 18.07
N ASP A 190 -53.35 35.55 17.15
CA ASP A 190 -53.12 35.48 15.70
C ASP A 190 -52.60 36.80 15.09
N GLY A 191 -52.50 37.87 15.87
CA GLY A 191 -51.97 39.16 15.44
C GLY A 191 -52.99 40.08 14.76
N ASP A 192 -54.28 39.90 15.02
CA ASP A 192 -55.29 40.90 14.68
C ASP A 192 -55.30 42.00 15.76
N VAL A 193 -55.59 43.24 15.36
CA VAL A 193 -55.53 44.42 16.23
C VAL A 193 -56.85 45.17 16.20
N MET A 194 -57.37 45.48 17.38
CA MET A 194 -58.39 46.50 17.58
C MET A 194 -57.74 47.70 18.27
N SER A 195 -57.76 48.87 17.64
CA SER A 195 -57.21 50.10 18.21
C SER A 195 -58.21 50.78 19.14
N ARG A 196 -57.75 51.67 20.03
CA ARG A 196 -58.62 52.42 20.96
C ARG A 196 -59.74 53.20 20.26
N GLY A 197 -59.50 53.67 19.03
CA GLY A 197 -60.49 54.39 18.22
C GLY A 197 -61.48 53.49 17.47
N GLY A 198 -61.50 52.17 17.75
CA GLY A 198 -62.39 51.20 17.11
C GLY A 198 -61.92 50.71 15.73
N SER A 199 -60.82 51.24 15.19
CA SER A 199 -60.25 50.74 13.94
C SER A 199 -59.68 49.33 14.15
N MET A 200 -60.15 48.37 13.35
CA MET A 200 -59.69 46.99 13.37
C MET A 200 -58.78 46.72 12.18
N THR A 201 -57.68 46.02 12.42
CA THR A 201 -56.73 45.58 11.41
C THR A 201 -56.51 44.09 11.62
N GLY A 202 -56.87 43.29 10.63
CA GLY A 202 -56.73 41.85 10.75
C GLY A 202 -56.58 41.19 9.40
N GLY A 203 -56.37 39.89 9.44
CA GLY A 203 -56.21 39.06 8.27
C GLY A 203 -54.90 38.28 8.29
N LYS A 204 -54.87 37.24 7.46
CA LYS A 204 -53.71 36.38 7.35
C LYS A 204 -52.59 37.19 6.70
N LYS A 205 -51.70 37.80 7.51
CA LYS A 205 -50.34 38.12 7.05
C LYS A 205 -49.91 36.89 6.27
N LYS A 206 -49.41 37.04 5.04
CA LYS A 206 -48.69 35.95 4.38
C LYS A 206 -47.63 35.57 5.39
N SER A 207 -47.91 34.52 6.17
CA SER A 207 -46.91 33.82 6.90
C SER A 207 -45.83 33.66 5.85
N ARG A 208 -44.61 34.11 6.15
CA ARG A 208 -43.45 33.54 5.50
C ARG A 208 -43.47 32.06 5.88
N LYS A 209 -44.45 31.35 5.30
CA LYS A 209 -44.87 30.01 5.61
C LYS A 209 -43.84 29.19 4.87
N LYS A 210 -42.78 28.86 5.59
CA LYS A 210 -42.01 27.63 5.39
C LYS A 210 -41.53 27.32 3.96
N LYS A 211 -41.38 28.31 3.07
CA LYS A 211 -40.44 28.21 1.92
C LYS A 211 -38.99 28.44 2.37
N SER A 212 -38.77 28.72 3.65
CA SER A 212 -37.46 28.77 4.27
C SER A 212 -36.82 27.40 4.44
N LYS A 213 -37.54 26.25 4.49
CA LYS A 213 -36.84 24.98 4.78
C LYS A 213 -35.90 24.50 3.66
N LYS A 214 -36.09 24.95 2.41
CA LYS A 214 -35.17 24.69 1.28
C LYS A 214 -34.20 25.84 0.99
N LEU A 215 -34.43 27.05 1.50
CA LEU A 215 -33.53 28.19 1.31
C LEU A 215 -32.65 28.45 2.54
N SER A 216 -33.13 28.19 3.76
CA SER A 216 -32.35 28.28 5.00
C SER A 216 -31.30 27.16 5.12
N GLN A 217 -31.49 26.02 4.44
CA GLN A 217 -30.42 25.03 4.29
C GLN A 217 -29.23 25.56 3.46
N ASN A 218 -29.44 26.60 2.65
CA ASN A 218 -28.39 27.24 1.85
C ASN A 218 -27.84 28.54 2.46
N LEU A 219 -28.42 29.02 3.57
CA LEU A 219 -28.00 30.24 4.27
C LEU A 219 -27.46 29.98 5.68
N ASP A 220 -27.42 28.72 6.11
CA ASP A 220 -26.84 28.33 7.40
C ASP A 220 -25.34 28.03 7.21
N PRO A 221 -24.44 28.90 7.71
CA PRO A 221 -22.99 28.71 7.54
C PRO A 221 -22.48 27.44 8.23
N GLU A 222 -23.15 26.97 9.30
CA GLU A 222 -22.78 25.72 9.99
C GLU A 222 -22.94 24.50 9.07
N LYS A 223 -24.07 24.41 8.36
CA LYS A 223 -24.32 23.29 7.42
C LYS A 223 -23.44 23.33 6.18
N LYS A 224 -23.06 24.51 5.71
CA LYS A 224 -22.07 24.63 4.62
C LYS A 224 -20.66 24.24 5.10
N LYS A 225 -20.29 24.55 6.35
CA LYS A 225 -19.04 24.04 6.95
C LYS A 225 -19.04 22.52 7.06
N GLU A 226 -20.17 21.90 7.44
CA GLU A 226 -20.29 20.43 7.46
C GLU A 226 -20.07 19.82 6.06
N LYS A 227 -20.76 20.35 5.04
CA LYS A 227 -20.56 19.91 3.65
C LYS A 227 -19.13 20.13 3.16
N LYS A 228 -18.50 21.24 3.54
CA LYS A 228 -17.09 21.51 3.22
C LYS A 228 -16.19 20.42 3.82
N LYS A 229 -16.36 20.11 5.10
CA LYS A 229 -15.61 19.04 5.79
C LYS A 229 -15.84 17.67 5.16
N GLU A 230 -17.06 17.37 4.70
CA GLU A 230 -17.36 16.14 3.99
C GLU A 230 -16.59 16.04 2.67
N VAL A 231 -16.61 17.10 1.86
CA VAL A 231 -15.86 17.15 0.59
C VAL A 231 -14.34 17.12 0.83
N GLU A 232 -13.83 17.77 1.89
CA GLU A 232 -12.42 17.70 2.29
C GLU A 232 -12.01 16.27 2.66
N LYS A 233 -12.84 15.54 3.43
CA LYS A 233 -12.60 14.11 3.73
C LYS A 233 -12.60 13.24 2.47
N GLU A 234 -13.48 13.52 1.52
CA GLU A 234 -13.49 12.81 0.23
C GLU A 234 -12.25 13.13 -0.62
N ILE A 235 -11.67 14.33 -0.50
CA ILE A 235 -10.40 14.65 -1.15
C ILE A 235 -9.27 13.87 -0.49
N GLU A 236 -9.22 13.80 0.85
CA GLU A 236 -8.21 13.02 1.57
C GLU A 236 -8.28 11.53 1.21
N SER A 237 -9.47 10.94 1.13
CA SER A 237 -9.62 9.54 0.72
C SER A 237 -9.14 9.31 -0.72
N LEU A 238 -9.50 10.19 -1.65
CA LEU A 238 -9.02 10.12 -3.04
C LEU A 238 -7.49 10.32 -3.13
N GLN A 239 -6.89 11.11 -2.25
CA GLN A 239 -5.43 11.28 -2.18
C GLN A 239 -4.73 10.01 -1.70
N LYS A 240 -5.28 9.34 -0.66
CA LYS A 240 -4.78 8.04 -0.20
C LYS A 240 -4.87 7.00 -1.32
N ASP A 241 -6.01 6.91 -1.98
CA ASP A 241 -6.21 6.02 -3.12
C ASP A 241 -5.20 6.25 -4.25
N ILE A 242 -4.84 7.52 -4.53
CA ILE A 242 -3.83 7.85 -5.55
C ILE A 242 -2.44 7.41 -5.10
N ALA A 243 -2.11 7.56 -3.82
CA ALA A 243 -0.84 7.10 -3.27
C ALA A 243 -0.69 5.58 -3.41
N GLU A 244 -1.74 4.82 -3.06
CA GLU A 244 -1.78 3.37 -3.23
C GLU A 244 -1.64 2.96 -4.71
N LEU A 245 -2.37 3.61 -5.62
CA LEU A 245 -2.27 3.33 -7.05
C LEU A 245 -0.89 3.65 -7.63
N LYS A 246 -0.20 4.68 -7.13
CA LYS A 246 1.17 4.99 -7.53
C LYS A 246 2.14 3.91 -7.06
N GLN A 247 2.01 3.46 -5.81
CA GLN A 247 2.84 2.39 -5.27
C GLN A 247 2.64 1.07 -6.03
N MET A 248 1.39 0.72 -6.36
CA MET A 248 1.11 -0.46 -7.22
C MET A 248 1.74 -0.33 -8.61
N LYS A 249 1.72 0.88 -9.19
CA LYS A 249 2.34 1.13 -10.50
C LYS A 249 3.86 0.97 -10.45
N GLU A 250 4.49 1.43 -9.39
CA GLU A 250 5.94 1.33 -9.18
C GLU A 250 6.38 -0.13 -9.02
N ARG A 251 5.67 -0.89 -8.16
CA ARG A 251 5.89 -2.35 -8.01
C ARG A 251 5.73 -3.10 -9.34
N LYS A 252 4.69 -2.80 -10.13
CA LYS A 252 4.51 -3.41 -11.45
C LYS A 252 5.63 -3.06 -12.45
N LYS A 253 6.24 -1.88 -12.34
CA LYS A 253 7.38 -1.50 -13.18
C LYS A 253 8.64 -2.26 -12.79
N GLU A 254 8.89 -2.39 -11.49
CA GLU A 254 10.01 -3.18 -10.97
C GLU A 254 9.88 -4.66 -11.36
N GLU A 255 8.69 -5.23 -11.22
CA GLU A 255 8.38 -6.61 -11.68
C GLU A 255 8.65 -6.78 -13.18
N GLN A 256 8.22 -5.84 -14.02
CA GLN A 256 8.50 -5.89 -15.47
C GLN A 256 9.98 -5.79 -15.80
N GLY A 257 10.73 -4.95 -15.09
CA GLY A 257 12.18 -4.84 -15.26
C GLY A 257 12.88 -6.15 -14.91
N SER A 258 12.54 -6.74 -13.76
CA SER A 258 13.10 -8.02 -13.33
C SER A 258 12.73 -9.18 -14.28
N ASP A 259 11.48 -9.22 -14.77
CA ASP A 259 11.06 -10.23 -15.75
C ASP A 259 11.80 -10.10 -17.08
N GLU A 260 12.11 -8.87 -17.51
CA GLU A 260 12.85 -8.62 -18.75
C GLU A 260 14.33 -9.03 -18.61
N GLU A 261 14.95 -8.73 -17.46
CA GLU A 261 16.28 -9.21 -17.11
C GLU A 261 16.36 -10.74 -17.08
N LEU A 262 15.43 -11.40 -16.38
CA LEU A 262 15.35 -12.86 -16.31
C LEU A 262 15.12 -13.50 -17.68
N ARG A 263 14.33 -12.87 -18.56
CA ARG A 263 14.15 -13.34 -19.95
C ARG A 263 15.43 -13.24 -20.75
N ASN A 264 16.17 -12.15 -20.60
CA ASN A 264 17.46 -11.96 -21.28
C ASN A 264 18.48 -12.99 -20.79
N GLU A 265 18.60 -13.17 -19.48
CA GLU A 265 19.49 -14.18 -18.89
C GLU A 265 19.12 -15.60 -19.34
N LYS A 266 17.83 -15.94 -19.35
CA LYS A 266 17.34 -17.22 -19.87
C LYS A 266 17.69 -17.44 -21.34
N ASN A 267 17.61 -16.40 -22.17
CA ASN A 267 17.98 -16.48 -23.59
C ASN A 267 19.49 -16.67 -23.75
N GLU A 268 20.31 -15.94 -23.01
CA GLU A 268 21.77 -16.13 -23.00
C GLU A 268 22.16 -17.55 -22.56
N ILE A 269 21.53 -18.07 -21.50
CA ILE A 269 21.79 -19.44 -21.03
C ILE A 269 21.37 -20.45 -22.08
N ARG A 270 20.24 -20.23 -22.78
CA ARG A 270 19.80 -21.09 -23.89
C ARG A 270 20.80 -21.11 -25.04
N ASP A 271 21.33 -19.96 -25.42
CA ASP A 271 22.30 -19.86 -26.50
C ASP A 271 23.63 -20.53 -26.10
N LYS A 272 24.13 -20.25 -24.89
CA LYS A 272 25.30 -20.95 -24.32
C LYS A 272 25.10 -22.47 -24.26
N LEU A 273 23.89 -22.93 -23.92
CA LEU A 273 23.56 -24.35 -23.88
C LEU A 273 23.52 -24.97 -25.29
N LYS A 274 23.02 -24.23 -26.27
CA LYS A 274 23.01 -24.67 -27.67
C LYS A 274 24.43 -24.83 -28.20
N ASP A 275 25.30 -23.84 -28.00
CA ASP A 275 26.71 -23.88 -28.39
C ASP A 275 27.45 -25.05 -27.72
N LYS A 276 27.22 -25.28 -26.42
CA LYS A 276 27.82 -26.43 -25.72
C LYS A 276 27.32 -27.77 -26.26
N ARG A 277 26.05 -27.87 -26.68
CA ARG A 277 25.50 -29.09 -27.29
C ARG A 277 26.10 -29.36 -28.67
N GLU A 278 26.27 -28.32 -29.48
CA GLU A 278 26.91 -28.42 -30.80
C GLU A 278 28.37 -28.87 -30.65
N LYS A 279 29.15 -28.21 -29.79
CA LYS A 279 30.55 -28.63 -29.48
C LYS A 279 30.64 -30.06 -28.98
N ARG A 280 29.72 -30.48 -28.09
CA ARG A 280 29.68 -31.87 -27.60
C ARG A 280 29.43 -32.86 -28.74
N GLN A 281 28.56 -32.51 -29.69
CA GLN A 281 28.25 -33.37 -30.83
C GLN A 281 29.43 -33.47 -31.80
N GLU A 282 30.15 -32.37 -32.03
CA GLU A 282 31.39 -32.36 -32.82
C GLU A 282 32.46 -33.25 -32.18
N LEU A 283 32.75 -33.05 -30.89
CA LEU A 283 33.71 -33.87 -30.13
C LEU A 283 33.33 -35.35 -30.12
N TYR A 284 32.04 -35.67 -30.01
CA TYR A 284 31.58 -37.05 -30.08
C TYR A 284 31.82 -37.67 -31.48
N SER A 285 31.62 -36.90 -32.55
CA SER A 285 31.93 -37.34 -33.91
C SER A 285 33.44 -37.57 -34.09
N GLU A 286 34.28 -36.68 -33.57
CA GLU A 286 35.73 -36.83 -33.61
C GLU A 286 36.21 -38.04 -32.81
N GLN A 287 35.67 -38.24 -31.60
CA GLN A 287 35.95 -39.40 -30.78
C GLN A 287 35.60 -40.69 -31.52
N GLN A 288 34.45 -40.73 -32.20
CA GLN A 288 34.02 -41.90 -32.97
C GLN A 288 34.97 -42.17 -34.15
N LYS A 289 35.41 -41.14 -34.87
CA LYS A 289 36.41 -41.26 -35.95
C LYS A 289 37.76 -41.77 -35.42
N LEU A 290 38.22 -41.24 -34.29
CA LEU A 290 39.44 -41.67 -33.63
C LEU A 290 39.36 -43.14 -33.18
N LYS A 291 38.21 -43.55 -32.63
CA LYS A 291 37.98 -44.95 -32.24
C LYS A 291 38.08 -45.88 -33.45
N THR A 292 37.45 -45.54 -34.58
CA THR A 292 37.57 -46.33 -35.81
C THR A 292 39.02 -46.41 -36.30
N LYS A 293 39.78 -45.31 -36.23
CA LYS A 293 41.21 -45.33 -36.57
C LYS A 293 42.02 -46.24 -35.63
N ILE A 294 41.72 -46.23 -34.33
CA ILE A 294 42.37 -47.12 -33.35
C ILE A 294 42.07 -48.58 -33.68
N ASP A 295 40.83 -48.91 -33.99
CA ASP A 295 40.42 -50.28 -34.37
C ASP A 295 41.10 -50.74 -35.67
N ASP A 296 41.23 -49.85 -36.65
CA ASP A 296 41.95 -50.11 -37.91
C ASP A 296 43.45 -50.34 -37.67
N VAL A 297 44.09 -49.51 -36.85
CA VAL A 297 45.51 -49.67 -36.49
C VAL A 297 45.73 -50.94 -35.66
N GLY A 298 44.81 -51.26 -34.75
CA GLY A 298 44.83 -52.50 -33.97
C GLY A 298 44.76 -53.74 -34.87
N SER A 299 43.88 -53.71 -35.88
CA SER A 299 43.74 -54.77 -36.88
C SER A 299 45.00 -54.91 -37.73
N LYS A 300 45.58 -53.80 -38.20
CA LYS A 300 46.86 -53.81 -38.93
C LYS A 300 48.01 -54.35 -38.09
N LYS A 301 48.08 -53.98 -36.80
CA LYS A 301 49.09 -54.49 -35.86
C LYS A 301 48.95 -56.00 -35.65
N ALA A 302 47.71 -56.51 -35.52
CA ALA A 302 47.47 -57.94 -35.40
C ALA A 302 47.92 -58.70 -36.65
N ASN A 303 47.60 -58.19 -37.85
CA ASN A 303 48.03 -58.77 -39.12
C ASN A 303 49.56 -58.76 -39.25
N LEU A 304 50.21 -57.62 -39.01
CA LEU A 304 51.68 -57.50 -39.03
C LEU A 304 52.34 -58.41 -38.00
N LYS A 305 51.73 -58.61 -36.82
CA LYS A 305 52.25 -59.51 -35.80
C LYS A 305 52.16 -60.98 -36.24
N ALA A 306 51.06 -61.37 -36.88
CA ALA A 306 50.91 -62.70 -37.47
C ALA A 306 51.91 -62.92 -38.62
N GLU A 307 52.09 -61.92 -39.49
CA GLU A 307 53.14 -61.95 -40.52
C GLU A 307 54.54 -62.06 -39.91
N LEU A 308 54.82 -61.33 -38.82
CA LEU A 308 56.10 -61.44 -38.10
C LEU A 308 56.30 -62.81 -37.44
N GLU A 309 55.25 -63.41 -36.89
CA GLU A 309 55.33 -64.78 -36.36
C GLU A 309 55.58 -65.79 -37.47
N ASN A 310 54.88 -65.69 -38.60
CA ASN A 310 55.15 -66.53 -39.77
C ASN A 310 56.59 -66.37 -40.26
N VAL A 311 57.07 -65.13 -40.40
CA VAL A 311 58.46 -64.86 -40.80
C VAL A 311 59.46 -65.37 -39.76
N LYS A 312 59.14 -65.30 -38.46
CA LYS A 312 60.00 -65.84 -37.39
C LYS A 312 60.03 -67.37 -37.40
N ASP A 313 58.91 -68.02 -37.68
CA ASP A 313 58.86 -69.48 -37.78
C ASP A 313 59.55 -69.96 -39.08
N ASP A 314 59.41 -69.25 -40.19
CA ASP A 314 60.21 -69.44 -41.41
C ASP A 314 61.71 -69.24 -41.11
N LEU A 315 62.06 -68.26 -40.27
CA LEU A 315 63.45 -68.02 -39.83
C LEU A 315 63.98 -69.14 -38.94
N LYS A 316 63.17 -69.69 -38.03
CA LYS A 316 63.56 -70.86 -37.21
C LYS A 316 63.70 -72.12 -38.05
N GLU A 317 62.86 -72.30 -39.07
CA GLU A 317 63.00 -73.39 -40.06
C GLU A 317 64.24 -73.19 -40.95
N HIS A 318 64.86 -72.01 -40.92
CA HIS A 318 66.05 -71.64 -41.65
C HIS A 318 67.25 -71.26 -40.78
N ASP A 319 67.15 -71.44 -39.45
CA ASP A 319 68.25 -71.28 -38.51
C ASP A 319 69.08 -72.56 -38.59
N TYR A 320 70.19 -72.46 -39.29
CA TYR A 320 71.12 -73.56 -39.47
C TYR A 320 71.93 -73.76 -38.19
N ASP A 321 72.00 -75.00 -37.71
CA ASP A 321 73.11 -75.43 -36.85
C ASP A 321 74.44 -75.04 -37.52
N GLU A 322 75.29 -74.33 -36.76
CA GLU A 322 76.64 -73.91 -37.16
C GLU A 322 77.53 -75.10 -37.61
N ASP A 323 77.11 -76.34 -37.30
CA ASP A 323 77.76 -77.59 -37.69
C ASP A 323 77.61 -77.98 -39.18
N GLU A 324 76.67 -77.39 -39.94
CA GLU A 324 76.43 -77.77 -41.35
C GLU A 324 77.39 -77.09 -42.36
N LEU A 325 78.24 -76.19 -41.85
CA LEU A 325 79.26 -75.41 -42.57
C LEU A 325 80.62 -76.12 -42.69
N LYS A 326 80.75 -77.38 -42.28
CA LYS A 326 81.98 -78.17 -42.50
C LYS A 326 82.27 -78.29 -44.00
N LEU A 327 83.39 -77.73 -44.42
CA LEU A 327 83.93 -77.71 -45.79
C LEU A 327 84.57 -79.04 -46.21
N GLU A 328 84.13 -80.16 -45.65
CA GLU A 328 84.55 -81.50 -46.05
C GLU A 328 83.47 -82.12 -46.97
N ALA A 329 83.39 -81.63 -48.20
CA ALA A 329 82.48 -82.20 -49.21
C ALA A 329 83.06 -82.10 -50.63
N SER A 330 82.66 -83.04 -51.50
CA SER A 330 83.08 -83.14 -52.90
C SER A 330 82.77 -81.85 -53.69
N PRO A 331 83.55 -81.48 -54.74
CA PRO A 331 83.36 -80.23 -55.51
C PRO A 331 81.95 -80.02 -56.08
N GLU A 332 81.20 -81.10 -56.32
CA GLU A 332 79.81 -81.03 -56.81
C GLU A 332 78.80 -80.64 -55.71
N ASP A 333 79.04 -81.06 -54.46
CA ASP A 333 78.16 -80.76 -53.33
C ASP A 333 78.29 -79.31 -52.89
N LEU A 334 79.51 -78.75 -52.95
CA LEU A 334 79.75 -77.33 -52.73
C LEU A 334 79.10 -76.46 -53.80
N LYS A 335 79.05 -76.90 -55.07
CA LYS A 335 78.31 -76.20 -56.14
C LYS A 335 76.79 -76.23 -55.90
N LYS A 336 76.23 -77.36 -55.44
CA LYS A 336 74.81 -77.45 -55.07
C LYS A 336 74.48 -76.57 -53.86
N LYS A 337 75.32 -76.57 -52.82
CA LYS A 337 75.18 -75.68 -51.65
C LYS A 337 75.26 -74.21 -52.06
N LYS A 338 76.24 -73.82 -52.88
CA LYS A 338 76.34 -72.45 -53.45
C LYS A 338 75.08 -72.06 -54.21
N LYS A 339 74.51 -72.94 -55.03
CA LYS A 339 73.27 -72.66 -55.79
C LYS A 339 72.04 -72.54 -54.88
N LYS A 340 71.97 -73.29 -53.76
CA LYS A 340 70.93 -73.12 -52.74
C LYS A 340 71.07 -71.78 -51.99
N ILE A 341 72.29 -71.43 -51.57
CA ILE A 341 72.56 -70.16 -50.88
C ILE A 341 72.28 -68.96 -51.79
N LEU A 342 72.69 -69.00 -53.07
CA LEU A 342 72.37 -67.95 -54.03
C LEU A 342 70.86 -67.83 -54.31
N ARG A 343 70.12 -68.94 -54.33
CA ARG A 343 68.66 -68.90 -54.44
C ARG A 343 68.02 -68.28 -53.20
N LYS A 344 68.52 -68.60 -52.00
CA LYS A 344 68.08 -67.97 -50.74
C LYS A 344 68.42 -66.48 -50.67
N GLN A 345 69.61 -66.10 -51.14
CA GLN A 345 70.02 -64.69 -51.22
C GLN A 345 69.13 -63.91 -52.19
N ASN A 346 68.78 -64.50 -53.33
CA ASN A 346 67.89 -63.86 -54.28
C ASN A 346 66.42 -63.87 -53.84
N SER A 347 65.98 -64.82 -52.99
CA SER A 347 64.61 -64.86 -52.46
C SER A 347 64.37 -63.88 -51.32
N MET A 348 65.42 -63.42 -50.62
CA MET A 348 65.34 -62.33 -49.64
C MET A 348 65.02 -60.97 -50.29
N GLY A 349 65.15 -60.87 -51.61
CA GLY A 349 64.88 -59.62 -52.35
C GLY A 349 65.90 -58.52 -52.04
N PRO A 350 65.78 -57.36 -52.72
CA PRO A 350 66.60 -56.20 -52.39
C PRO A 350 66.23 -55.67 -51.00
N VAL A 351 67.23 -55.42 -50.15
CA VAL A 351 67.04 -54.81 -48.82
C VAL A 351 66.34 -53.46 -49.02
N ASN A 352 65.13 -53.33 -48.48
CA ASN A 352 64.36 -52.10 -48.60
C ASN A 352 64.96 -51.03 -47.67
N MET A 353 65.90 -50.25 -48.19
CA MET A 353 66.57 -49.18 -47.45
C MET A 353 65.59 -48.11 -46.93
N ARG A 354 64.39 -47.97 -47.52
CA ARG A 354 63.35 -47.04 -47.06
C ARG A 354 62.69 -47.49 -45.76
N ALA A 355 62.77 -48.77 -45.39
CA ALA A 355 62.21 -49.26 -44.13
C ALA A 355 62.90 -48.64 -42.91
N ILE A 356 64.16 -48.21 -43.04
CA ILE A 356 64.89 -47.51 -41.98
C ILE A 356 64.34 -46.09 -41.79
N GLU A 357 64.02 -45.40 -42.88
CA GLU A 357 63.42 -44.06 -42.86
C GLU A 357 61.98 -44.12 -42.32
N GLU A 358 61.17 -45.07 -42.81
CA GLU A 358 59.80 -45.30 -42.33
C GLU A 358 59.76 -45.68 -40.84
N TYR A 359 60.72 -46.49 -40.36
CA TYR A 359 60.83 -46.80 -38.94
C TYR A 359 61.16 -45.56 -38.11
N LYS A 360 62.06 -44.70 -38.58
CA LYS A 360 62.40 -43.45 -37.87
C LYS A 360 61.19 -42.51 -37.79
N GLU A 361 60.51 -42.28 -38.91
CA GLU A 361 59.31 -41.44 -38.97
C GLU A 361 58.20 -41.98 -38.05
N LYS A 362 57.95 -43.30 -38.09
CA LYS A 362 56.94 -43.93 -37.22
C LYS A 362 57.33 -43.95 -35.75
N LYS A 363 58.63 -43.97 -35.45
CA LYS A 363 59.12 -43.88 -34.08
C LYS A 363 58.97 -42.47 -33.54
N GLU A 364 59.30 -41.44 -34.33
CA GLU A 364 59.09 -40.03 -33.96
C GLU A 364 57.60 -39.76 -33.70
N GLU A 365 56.70 -40.22 -34.58
CA GLU A 365 55.25 -40.10 -34.36
C GLU A 365 54.77 -40.82 -33.09
N LEU A 366 55.36 -41.98 -32.76
CA LEU A 366 55.04 -42.71 -31.53
C LEU A 366 55.53 -41.96 -30.29
N ASP A 367 56.74 -41.41 -30.33
CA ASP A 367 57.34 -40.68 -29.21
C ASP A 367 56.54 -39.38 -28.94
N GLU A 368 56.14 -38.63 -29.98
CA GLU A 368 55.25 -37.46 -29.85
C GLU A 368 53.88 -37.84 -29.25
N PHE A 369 53.29 -38.94 -29.72
CA PHE A 369 52.00 -39.38 -29.20
C PHE A 369 52.10 -39.84 -27.74
N GLN A 370 53.22 -40.44 -27.33
CA GLN A 370 53.46 -40.81 -25.94
C GLN A 370 53.58 -39.58 -25.04
N GLU A 371 54.23 -38.52 -25.50
CA GLU A 371 54.34 -37.25 -24.78
C GLU A 371 52.96 -36.62 -24.58
N GLN A 372 52.15 -36.50 -25.64
CA GLN A 372 50.77 -35.99 -25.55
C GLN A 372 49.89 -36.81 -24.59
N VAL A 373 49.99 -38.14 -24.62
CA VAL A 373 49.25 -39.01 -23.70
C VAL A 373 49.70 -38.79 -22.26
N SER A 374 50.98 -38.49 -22.03
CA SER A 374 51.49 -38.21 -20.69
C SER A 374 51.00 -36.86 -20.16
N GLU A 375 50.97 -35.82 -20.99
CA GLU A 375 50.45 -34.49 -20.65
C GLU A 375 48.96 -34.57 -20.29
N ILE A 376 48.13 -35.18 -21.14
CA ILE A 376 46.69 -35.33 -20.89
C ILE A 376 46.42 -36.12 -19.60
N ARG A 377 47.25 -37.13 -19.30
CA ARG A 377 47.13 -37.87 -18.03
C ARG A 377 47.46 -37.00 -16.82
N GLN A 378 48.46 -36.14 -16.94
CA GLN A 378 48.81 -35.21 -15.87
C GLN A 378 47.71 -34.17 -15.66
N GLU A 379 47.18 -33.57 -16.73
CA GLU A 379 46.06 -32.64 -16.66
C GLU A 379 44.82 -33.29 -16.02
N LYS A 380 44.54 -34.56 -16.35
CA LYS A 380 43.45 -35.31 -15.73
C LYS A 380 43.63 -35.44 -14.22
N LEU A 381 44.85 -35.77 -13.77
CA LEU A 381 45.15 -35.89 -12.33
C LEU A 381 44.99 -34.55 -11.62
N GLU A 382 45.48 -33.46 -12.21
CA GLU A 382 45.34 -32.11 -11.64
C GLU A 382 43.87 -31.68 -11.51
N ILE A 383 43.03 -32.04 -12.49
CA ILE A 383 41.58 -31.78 -12.42
C ILE A 383 40.92 -32.66 -11.35
N GLU A 384 41.30 -33.94 -11.24
CA GLU A 384 40.77 -34.85 -10.21
C GLU A 384 41.14 -34.35 -8.80
N ASP A 385 42.37 -33.91 -8.59
CA ASP A 385 42.81 -33.30 -7.31
C ASP A 385 42.03 -32.01 -6.99
N MET A 386 41.78 -31.15 -7.99
CA MET A 386 40.99 -29.94 -7.81
C MET A 386 39.53 -30.25 -7.44
N ILE A 387 38.93 -31.30 -8.01
CA ILE A 387 37.58 -31.75 -7.66
C ILE A 387 37.55 -32.18 -6.19
N ASP A 388 38.50 -33.02 -5.78
CA ASP A 388 38.58 -33.51 -4.40
C ASP A 388 38.77 -32.36 -3.40
N GLU A 389 39.61 -31.36 -3.72
CA GLU A 389 39.76 -30.16 -2.88
C GLU A 389 38.45 -29.36 -2.76
N ILE A 390 37.71 -29.19 -3.85
CA ILE A 390 36.44 -28.46 -3.85
C ILE A 390 35.38 -29.23 -3.05
N ASP A 391 35.30 -30.55 -3.22
CA ASP A 391 34.34 -31.39 -2.51
C ASP A 391 34.63 -31.41 -1.00
N GLN A 392 35.91 -31.43 -0.59
CA GLN A 392 36.29 -31.28 0.80
C GLN A 392 35.86 -29.92 1.36
N LYS A 393 36.14 -28.81 0.64
CA LYS A 393 35.73 -27.46 1.06
C LYS A 393 34.21 -27.32 1.15
N LYS A 394 33.48 -27.86 0.18
CA LYS A 394 32.00 -27.90 0.16
C LYS A 394 31.48 -28.63 1.39
N ARG A 395 32.04 -29.80 1.71
CA ARG A 395 31.64 -30.59 2.88
C ARG A 395 31.96 -29.87 4.19
N SER A 396 33.15 -29.30 4.34
CA SER A 396 33.53 -28.56 5.55
C SER A 396 32.62 -27.35 5.78
N CYS A 397 32.44 -26.51 4.77
CA CYS A 397 31.56 -25.33 4.86
C CYS A 397 30.12 -25.72 5.19
N PHE A 398 29.59 -26.76 4.53
CA PHE A 398 28.24 -27.24 4.81
C PHE A 398 28.09 -27.75 6.25
N MET A 399 29.04 -28.55 6.74
CA MET A 399 28.98 -29.10 8.10
C MET A 399 29.13 -28.02 9.16
N GLU A 400 30.02 -27.04 8.96
CA GLU A 400 30.18 -25.88 9.85
C GLU A 400 28.86 -25.08 9.95
N THR A 401 28.23 -24.79 8.81
CA THR A 401 26.95 -24.08 8.79
C THR A 401 25.83 -24.92 9.41
N LEU A 402 25.80 -26.22 9.14
CA LEU A 402 24.80 -27.12 9.72
C LEU A 402 24.93 -27.21 11.25
N GLU A 403 26.15 -27.25 11.79
CA GLU A 403 26.39 -27.24 13.24
C GLU A 403 25.89 -25.94 13.89
N GLN A 404 26.15 -24.78 13.29
CA GLN A 404 25.68 -23.50 13.80
C GLN A 404 24.15 -23.36 13.77
N ILE A 405 23.52 -23.81 12.66
CA ILE A 405 22.06 -23.86 12.56
C ILE A 405 21.49 -24.87 13.55
N GLN A 406 22.14 -26.01 13.76
CA GLN A 406 21.71 -27.05 14.71
C GLN A 406 21.74 -26.54 16.15
N GLU A 407 22.76 -25.77 16.55
CA GLU A 407 22.84 -25.16 17.88
C GLU A 407 21.73 -24.12 18.08
N SER A 408 21.56 -23.21 17.10
CA SER A 408 20.51 -22.18 17.11
C SER A 408 19.11 -22.80 17.13
N PHE A 409 18.89 -23.84 16.32
CA PHE A 409 17.65 -24.59 16.26
C PHE A 409 17.34 -25.30 17.58
N GLY A 410 18.33 -25.94 18.19
CA GLY A 410 18.17 -26.57 19.51
C GLY A 410 17.73 -25.56 20.57
N ARG A 411 18.41 -24.41 20.62
CA ARG A 411 18.09 -23.32 21.58
C ARG A 411 16.68 -22.78 21.39
N ILE A 412 16.34 -22.36 20.17
CA ILE A 412 15.03 -21.79 19.82
C ILE A 412 13.91 -22.83 20.07
N PHE A 413 14.15 -24.10 19.74
CA PHE A 413 13.19 -25.16 19.99
C PHE A 413 12.93 -25.35 21.49
N THR A 414 13.98 -25.41 22.31
CA THR A 414 13.83 -25.55 23.77
C THR A 414 13.09 -24.36 24.37
N GLU A 415 13.32 -23.14 23.88
CA GLU A 415 12.63 -21.92 24.32
C GLU A 415 11.14 -21.92 23.94
N LEU A 416 10.81 -22.37 22.72
CA LEU A 416 9.42 -22.44 22.26
C LEU A 416 8.60 -23.54 22.97
N PHE A 417 9.23 -24.66 23.34
CA PHE A 417 8.57 -25.81 23.96
C PHE A 417 8.75 -25.93 25.48
N ASP A 418 9.48 -25.01 26.15
CA ASP A 418 9.88 -25.10 27.57
C ASP A 418 10.60 -26.41 27.92
N GLY A 419 11.41 -26.93 26.99
CA GLY A 419 12.07 -28.22 27.10
C GLY A 419 12.05 -29.04 25.80
N GLY A 420 12.60 -30.26 25.86
CA GLY A 420 12.74 -31.13 24.69
C GLY A 420 14.06 -30.93 23.92
N GLU A 421 14.23 -31.71 22.86
CA GLU A 421 15.44 -31.70 22.03
C GLU A 421 15.07 -31.72 20.55
N ALA A 422 15.80 -30.98 19.72
CA ALA A 422 15.64 -31.03 18.27
C ALA A 422 16.98 -31.24 17.58
N LYS A 423 16.99 -32.07 16.54
CA LYS A 423 18.19 -32.45 15.78
C LYS A 423 17.91 -32.48 14.28
N LEU A 424 18.83 -31.90 13.54
CA LEU A 424 18.97 -31.98 12.09
C LEU A 424 19.86 -33.18 11.79
N VAL A 425 19.37 -34.11 10.96
CA VAL A 425 20.06 -35.36 10.65
C VAL A 425 20.12 -35.52 9.15
N LEU A 426 21.32 -35.68 8.60
CA LEU A 426 21.52 -35.99 7.19
C LEU A 426 21.08 -37.42 6.89
N GLU A 427 20.50 -37.63 5.71
CA GLU A 427 20.24 -38.97 5.20
C GLU A 427 21.56 -39.63 4.78
N ASP A 428 21.86 -40.80 5.36
CA ASP A 428 23.06 -41.61 5.10
C ASP A 428 24.40 -40.88 5.27
N ASP A 429 24.45 -39.82 6.07
CA ASP A 429 25.64 -38.97 6.28
C ASP A 429 26.19 -38.31 4.99
N ASP A 430 25.29 -38.10 4.03
CA ASP A 430 25.60 -37.55 2.70
C ASP A 430 25.02 -36.14 2.55
N ILE A 431 25.87 -35.17 2.21
CA ILE A 431 25.49 -33.77 2.01
C ILE A 431 24.67 -33.55 0.74
N GLU A 432 24.70 -34.50 -0.20
CA GLU A 432 23.94 -34.42 -1.45
C GLU A 432 22.52 -34.99 -1.32
N LYS A 433 22.21 -35.61 -0.17
CA LYS A 433 20.89 -36.16 0.14
C LYS A 433 20.07 -35.20 1.00
N GLY A 434 18.86 -35.64 1.37
CA GLY A 434 17.92 -34.83 2.14
C GLY A 434 18.32 -34.63 3.60
N LEU A 435 17.92 -33.48 4.16
CA LEU A 435 18.01 -33.19 5.59
C LEU A 435 16.70 -33.58 6.29
N LYS A 436 16.78 -34.42 7.32
CA LYS A 436 15.64 -34.79 8.18
C LYS A 436 15.63 -33.98 9.47
N ILE A 437 14.53 -33.29 9.71
CA ILE A 437 14.28 -32.57 10.96
C ILE A 437 13.61 -33.52 11.95
N ARG A 438 14.27 -33.78 13.08
CA ARG A 438 13.75 -34.56 14.21
C ARG A 438 13.50 -33.65 15.40
N GLY A 439 12.29 -33.70 15.93
CA GLY A 439 11.89 -32.97 17.14
C GLY A 439 11.43 -33.93 18.23
N LYS A 440 11.83 -33.67 19.47
CA LYS A 440 11.42 -34.37 20.68
C LYS A 440 10.77 -33.38 21.64
N PRO A 441 9.45 -33.15 21.53
CA PRO A 441 8.73 -32.33 22.50
C PRO A 441 8.82 -32.92 23.92
N PRO A 442 8.66 -32.10 24.97
CA PRO A 442 8.77 -32.56 26.36
C PRO A 442 7.77 -33.69 26.66
N GLY A 443 8.29 -34.81 27.19
CA GLY A 443 7.50 -35.99 27.55
C GLY A 443 7.14 -36.94 26.41
N LYS A 444 7.63 -36.72 25.18
CA LYS A 444 7.39 -37.58 24.01
C LYS A 444 8.68 -38.17 23.42
N GLU A 445 8.52 -39.20 22.58
CA GLU A 445 9.63 -39.77 21.81
C GLU A 445 10.02 -38.88 20.62
N PRO A 446 11.29 -38.94 20.18
CA PRO A 446 11.77 -38.18 19.03
C PRO A 446 11.12 -38.66 17.73
N HIS A 447 10.47 -37.76 17.02
CA HIS A 447 9.82 -38.06 15.74
C HIS A 447 10.30 -37.11 14.63
N ILE A 448 10.20 -37.59 13.38
CA ILE A 448 10.41 -36.75 12.20
C ILE A 448 9.26 -35.74 12.14
N ILE A 449 9.54 -34.53 11.67
CA ILE A 449 8.56 -33.42 11.60
C ILE A 449 7.20 -33.80 10.97
N GLN A 450 7.17 -34.76 10.04
CA GLN A 450 5.96 -35.25 9.39
C GLN A 450 5.02 -36.04 10.32
N ALA A 451 5.55 -36.62 11.40
CA ALA A 451 4.81 -37.45 12.36
C ALA A 451 4.39 -36.71 13.63
N LEU A 452 4.68 -35.40 13.74
CA LEU A 452 4.25 -34.56 14.85
C LEU A 452 2.80 -34.07 14.69
N SER A 453 2.15 -33.70 15.79
CA SER A 453 0.83 -33.05 15.77
C SER A 453 0.86 -31.74 14.99
N GLY A 454 -0.25 -31.28 14.40
CA GLY A 454 -0.29 -30.09 13.55
C GLY A 454 0.30 -28.82 14.18
N GLY A 455 0.01 -28.57 15.47
CA GLY A 455 0.61 -27.45 16.21
C GLY A 455 2.09 -27.65 16.51
N GLU A 456 2.50 -28.87 16.88
CA GLU A 456 3.91 -29.21 17.17
C GLU A 456 4.78 -29.15 15.91
N LYS A 457 4.25 -29.60 14.78
CA LYS A 457 4.85 -29.51 13.45
C LYS A 457 5.10 -28.06 13.07
N THR A 458 4.11 -27.19 13.31
CA THR A 458 4.19 -25.75 13.00
C THR A 458 5.24 -25.07 13.87
N MET A 459 5.24 -25.31 15.19
CA MET A 459 6.26 -24.80 16.10
C MET A 459 7.68 -25.30 15.77
N THR A 460 7.83 -26.58 15.41
CA THR A 460 9.12 -27.15 15.00
C THR A 460 9.63 -26.54 13.70
N ALA A 461 8.74 -26.31 12.73
CA ALA A 461 9.10 -25.65 11.46
C ALA A 461 9.50 -24.19 11.67
N ILE A 462 8.75 -23.46 12.52
CA ILE A 462 9.06 -22.07 12.88
C ILE A 462 10.41 -21.98 13.59
N ALA A 463 10.68 -22.86 14.54
CA ALA A 463 11.98 -22.93 15.22
C ALA A 463 13.14 -23.14 14.23
N PHE A 464 12.95 -24.00 13.24
CA PHE A 464 13.96 -24.26 12.21
C PHE A 464 14.17 -23.05 11.29
N ILE A 465 13.08 -22.41 10.85
CA ILE A 465 13.16 -21.19 10.04
C ILE A 465 13.91 -20.11 10.82
N PHE A 466 13.55 -19.85 12.08
CA PHE A 466 14.25 -18.84 12.87
C PHE A 466 15.73 -19.16 13.11
N ALA A 467 16.09 -20.43 13.25
CA ALA A 467 17.51 -20.82 13.35
C ALA A 467 18.30 -20.48 12.07
N ILE A 468 17.66 -20.60 10.90
CA ILE A 468 18.25 -20.14 9.63
C ILE A 468 18.32 -18.61 9.60
N LEU A 469 17.26 -17.92 10.02
CA LEU A 469 17.20 -16.46 10.00
C LEU A 469 18.16 -15.79 11.00
N GLU A 470 18.54 -16.49 12.06
CA GLU A 470 19.56 -16.04 13.00
C GLU A 470 20.97 -16.22 12.44
N TYR A 471 21.20 -17.26 11.63
CA TYR A 471 22.48 -17.47 10.94
C TYR A 471 22.66 -16.49 9.76
N GLU A 472 21.59 -16.24 8.99
CA GLU A 472 21.60 -15.32 7.85
C GLU A 472 20.56 -14.21 8.04
N GLU A 473 20.99 -13.10 8.65
CA GLU A 473 20.12 -11.97 8.96
C GLU A 473 19.69 -11.20 7.69
N SER A 474 18.37 -11.10 7.47
CA SER A 474 17.74 -10.24 6.47
C SER A 474 17.06 -9.02 7.12
N PRO A 475 17.05 -7.86 6.46
CA PRO A 475 16.46 -6.62 6.99
C PRO A 475 14.94 -6.69 7.22
N PHE A 476 14.22 -7.62 6.59
CA PHE A 476 12.81 -7.85 6.86
C PHE A 476 12.40 -9.29 6.56
N TYR A 477 11.37 -9.75 7.27
CA TYR A 477 10.76 -11.06 7.09
C TYR A 477 9.25 -10.90 6.90
N ILE A 478 8.67 -11.67 5.99
CA ILE A 478 7.23 -11.73 5.76
C ILE A 478 6.77 -13.13 6.13
N MET A 479 5.89 -13.23 7.11
CA MET A 479 5.30 -14.48 7.54
C MET A 479 3.78 -14.38 7.39
N ASP A 480 3.20 -15.28 6.58
CA ASP A 480 1.77 -15.29 6.27
C ASP A 480 1.08 -16.40 7.06
N GLU A 481 0.10 -16.03 7.90
CA GLU A 481 -0.76 -16.94 8.69
C GLU A 481 -0.04 -18.06 9.47
N ILE A 482 1.18 -17.82 9.95
CA ILE A 482 1.99 -18.84 10.64
C ILE A 482 1.42 -19.35 11.97
N ASP A 483 0.46 -18.64 12.56
CA ASP A 483 -0.18 -18.99 13.84
C ASP A 483 -1.51 -19.73 13.68
N ALA A 484 -1.96 -20.01 12.45
CA ALA A 484 -3.26 -20.63 12.17
C ALA A 484 -3.45 -22.01 12.83
N ALA A 485 -2.36 -22.75 13.03
CA ALA A 485 -2.36 -24.07 13.68
C ALA A 485 -1.91 -24.04 15.15
N LEU A 486 -1.66 -22.86 15.71
CA LEU A 486 -1.17 -22.67 17.09
C LEU A 486 -2.34 -22.38 18.04
N ASP A 487 -2.21 -22.87 19.28
CA ASP A 487 -3.12 -22.48 20.36
C ASP A 487 -2.68 -21.14 20.99
N LYS A 488 -3.55 -20.54 21.80
CA LYS A 488 -3.28 -19.24 22.45
C LYS A 488 -2.00 -19.22 23.29
N SER A 489 -1.58 -20.36 23.84
CA SER A 489 -0.37 -20.46 24.66
C SER A 489 0.88 -20.40 23.77
N ASN A 490 0.91 -21.19 22.70
CA ASN A 490 2.02 -21.26 21.76
C ASN A 490 2.13 -20.00 20.90
N SER A 491 1.02 -19.38 20.49
CA SER A 491 1.04 -18.07 19.81
C SER A 491 1.62 -16.96 20.69
N LYS A 492 1.40 -17.02 22.01
CA LYS A 492 1.98 -16.06 22.95
C LYS A 492 3.50 -16.22 23.04
N LYS A 493 4.00 -17.45 23.12
CA LYS A 493 5.45 -17.75 23.13
C LYS A 493 6.12 -17.31 21.84
N LEU A 494 5.48 -17.58 20.69
CA LEU A 494 5.94 -17.10 19.40
C LEU A 494 6.03 -15.56 19.35
N SER A 495 5.02 -14.87 19.90
CA SER A 495 5.03 -13.40 20.00
C SER A 495 6.10 -12.86 20.96
N GLU A 496 6.50 -13.63 21.97
CA GLU A 496 7.58 -13.25 22.90
C GLU A 496 8.95 -13.45 22.23
N LEU A 497 9.12 -14.50 21.42
CA LEU A 497 10.34 -14.75 20.65
C LEU A 497 10.57 -13.75 19.51
N LEU A 498 9.48 -13.20 18.94
CA LEU A 498 9.51 -12.19 17.89
C LEU A 498 9.83 -10.76 18.38
N LYS A 499 9.85 -10.53 19.70
CA LYS A 499 10.17 -9.23 20.31
C LYS A 499 11.63 -9.13 20.67
#